data_AF-A0A8J2Z4G0-F1
#
_entry.id   AF-A0A8J2Z4G0-F1
#
_cell.length_a   1.000
_cell.length_b   1.000
_cell.length_c   1.000
_cell.angle_alpha   90.00
_cell.angle_beta   90.00
_cell.angle_gamma   90.00
#
_symmetry.space_group_name_H-M   'P 1'
#
loop_
_entity.id
_entity.type
_entity.pdbx_description
1 polymer ?
#
loop_
_entity_poly.entity_id
_entity_poly.type
_entity_poly.pdbx_seq_one_letter_code
_entity_poly.pdbx_strand_id
1 'polypeptide(L)'
;MLSQSQVNEACHMLKRDGQEVTIAKVRKLLDKHYSFFDVADKVLLYKEDAKKAETIAKQEVVQPPEKKVLGLGAVIDKVLLSCALREHKEVAIKLKEKLQDYIDQEIKTKIHKYEHEIKKIRQRNDHLEVNYYGSKARFEQLIQEHKLLKEQNYMLQQQLQKAQVVKNHRVTEESQQQKPAQVRDYQTQINLLNAELCAVYDVQKQSIVVKMPPKHKLEREFQKGINSIYLRANAVYDFATKFWFLDQFEAKTINLLVRNNFVISKELAYVLQKLQG
;
A
#
# COMPACT_ATOMS: atom_id res chain seq x y z
N MET A 1 -15.95 38.71 8.68
CA MET A 1 -15.92 38.88 7.20
C MET A 1 -15.04 40.08 6.92
N LEU A 2 -13.97 39.93 6.14
CA LEU A 2 -13.01 41.03 5.87
C LEU A 2 -13.67 42.08 4.99
N SER A 3 -13.76 43.35 5.43
CA SER A 3 -14.35 44.43 4.62
C SER A 3 -13.33 45.04 3.67
N GLN A 4 -13.81 45.63 2.57
CA GLN A 4 -12.96 46.40 1.65
C GLN A 4 -12.37 47.64 2.33
N SER A 5 -13.08 48.24 3.29
CA SER A 5 -12.58 49.37 4.08
C SER A 5 -11.31 49.04 4.88
N GLN A 6 -11.29 47.89 5.57
CA GLN A 6 -10.13 47.43 6.35
C GLN A 6 -8.92 47.16 5.46
N VAL A 7 -9.14 46.58 4.28
CA VAL A 7 -8.08 46.31 3.30
C VAL A 7 -7.54 47.60 2.71
N ASN A 8 -8.42 48.55 2.37
CA ASN A 8 -8.02 49.86 1.85
C ASN A 8 -7.17 50.62 2.88
N GLU A 9 -7.55 50.61 4.16
CA GLU A 9 -6.78 51.24 5.24
C GLU A 9 -5.39 50.64 5.38
N ALA A 10 -5.27 49.31 5.38
CA ALA A 10 -3.97 48.62 5.40
C ALA A 10 -3.11 48.95 4.16
N CYS A 11 -3.73 49.03 2.98
CA CYS A 11 -3.03 49.44 1.76
C CYS A 11 -2.61 50.92 1.78
N HIS A 12 -3.41 51.81 2.37
CA HIS A 12 -3.07 53.22 2.57
C HIS A 12 -1.93 53.40 3.56
N MET A 13 -1.90 52.63 4.65
CA MET A 13 -0.77 52.62 5.59
C MET A 13 0.52 52.21 4.89
N LEU A 14 0.49 51.11 4.11
CA LEU A 14 1.67 50.67 3.35
C LEU A 14 2.14 51.72 2.33
N LYS A 15 1.21 52.38 1.60
CA LYS A 15 1.54 53.47 0.68
C LYS A 15 2.12 54.69 1.39
N ARG A 16 1.58 55.07 2.56
CA ARG A 16 2.07 56.19 3.37
C ARG A 16 3.50 55.95 3.86
N ASP A 17 3.80 54.70 4.21
CA ASP A 17 5.12 54.29 4.68
C ASP A 17 6.10 54.00 3.52
N GLY A 18 5.73 54.31 2.27
CA GLY A 18 6.58 54.12 1.09
C GLY A 18 6.81 52.66 0.69
N GLN A 19 6.02 51.74 1.25
CA GLN A 19 6.18 50.30 1.01
C GLN A 19 5.30 49.82 -0.15
N GLU A 20 5.83 48.91 -0.95
CA GLU A 20 5.03 48.24 -1.98
C GLU A 20 3.91 47.43 -1.32
N VAL A 21 2.67 47.71 -1.76
CA VAL A 21 1.47 46.97 -1.35
C VAL A 21 1.59 45.55 -1.89
N THR A 22 1.67 44.55 -1.02
CA THR A 22 1.65 43.13 -1.41
C THR A 22 0.66 42.40 -0.52
N ILE A 23 0.04 41.35 -1.05
CA ILE A 23 -0.99 40.56 -0.35
C ILE A 23 -0.43 40.02 0.98
N ALA A 24 0.83 39.58 0.99
CA ALA A 24 1.51 39.09 2.19
C ALA A 24 1.70 40.18 3.26
N LYS A 25 2.03 41.41 2.88
CA LYS A 25 2.18 42.53 3.82
C LYS A 25 0.84 43.02 4.36
N VAL A 26 -0.17 43.13 3.51
CA VAL A 26 -1.54 43.48 3.93
C VAL A 26 -2.09 42.44 4.90
N ARG A 27 -1.90 41.15 4.59
CA ARG A 27 -2.29 40.04 5.48
C ARG A 27 -1.53 40.06 6.81
N LYS A 28 -0.27 40.51 6.82
CA LYS A 28 0.53 40.68 8.05
C LYS A 28 0.00 41.83 8.92
N LEU A 29 -0.46 42.93 8.31
CA LEU A 29 -1.08 44.06 9.02
C LEU A 29 -2.47 43.74 9.59
N LEU A 30 -3.16 42.77 9.01
CA LEU A 30 -4.47 42.28 9.47
C LEU A 30 -4.34 41.05 10.39
N ASP A 31 -3.24 40.95 11.14
CA ASP A 31 -2.94 39.90 12.14
C ASP A 31 -3.05 38.43 11.64
N LYS A 32 -2.88 38.20 10.33
CA LYS A 32 -2.95 36.86 9.69
C LYS A 32 -4.25 36.08 9.94
N HIS A 33 -5.27 36.68 10.54
CA HIS A 33 -6.54 36.01 10.84
C HIS A 33 -7.35 35.66 9.59
N TYR A 34 -7.09 36.34 8.48
CA TYR A 34 -7.80 36.14 7.21
C TYR A 34 -7.05 35.21 6.25
N SER A 35 -7.82 34.44 5.47
CA SER A 35 -7.29 33.58 4.41
C SER A 35 -6.57 34.41 3.35
N PHE A 36 -5.57 33.82 2.69
CA PHE A 36 -4.87 34.48 1.58
C PHE A 36 -5.83 34.90 0.47
N PHE A 37 -6.80 34.04 0.14
CA PHE A 37 -7.79 34.29 -0.91
C PHE A 37 -8.73 35.46 -0.56
N ASP A 38 -9.20 35.53 0.70
CA ASP A 38 -10.10 36.61 1.16
C ASP A 38 -9.47 38.01 1.05
N VAL A 39 -8.15 38.07 1.21
CA VAL A 39 -7.35 39.30 1.13
C VAL A 39 -6.93 39.58 -0.32
N ALA A 40 -6.64 38.55 -1.11
CA ALA A 40 -6.12 38.67 -2.47
C ALA A 40 -7.06 39.48 -3.37
N ASP A 41 -8.35 39.10 -3.44
CA ASP A 41 -9.32 39.76 -4.32
C ASP A 41 -9.48 41.25 -3.99
N LYS A 42 -9.50 41.58 -2.69
CA LYS A 42 -9.66 42.96 -2.20
C LYS A 42 -8.42 43.82 -2.39
N VAL A 43 -7.22 43.22 -2.27
CA VAL A 43 -5.93 43.90 -2.50
C VAL A 43 -5.70 44.11 -4.00
N LEU A 44 -6.06 43.14 -4.82
CA LEU A 44 -6.00 43.27 -6.29
C LEU A 44 -6.93 44.38 -6.77
N LEU A 45 -8.17 44.41 -6.27
CA LEU A 45 -9.12 45.49 -6.57
C LEU A 45 -8.56 46.88 -6.22
N TYR A 46 -7.88 47.03 -5.07
CA TYR A 46 -7.24 48.29 -4.68
C TYR A 46 -6.02 48.64 -5.55
N LYS A 47 -5.28 47.65 -6.05
CA LYS A 47 -4.14 47.86 -6.96
C LYS A 47 -4.58 48.26 -8.36
N GLU A 48 -5.63 47.63 -8.88
CA GLU A 48 -6.13 47.83 -10.24
C GLU A 48 -6.97 49.11 -10.35
N ASP A 49 -7.84 49.39 -9.39
CA ASP A 49 -8.71 50.56 -9.38
C ASP A 49 -9.02 51.05 -7.97
N ALA A 50 -8.14 51.91 -7.44
CA ALA A 50 -8.28 52.46 -6.10
C ALA A 50 -9.60 53.25 -5.90
N LYS A 51 -10.12 53.90 -6.94
CA LYS A 51 -11.37 54.67 -6.85
C LYS A 51 -12.57 53.73 -6.72
N LYS A 52 -12.60 52.63 -7.49
CA LYS A 52 -13.64 51.61 -7.32
C LYS A 52 -13.56 50.93 -5.95
N ALA A 53 -12.36 50.61 -5.48
CA ALA A 53 -12.15 50.05 -4.14
C ALA A 53 -12.68 50.98 -3.03
N GLU A 54 -12.52 52.30 -3.17
CA GLU A 54 -13.11 53.28 -2.25
C GLU A 54 -14.64 53.36 -2.36
N THR A 55 -15.21 53.29 -3.57
CA THR A 55 -16.67 53.30 -3.74
C THR A 55 -17.33 52.07 -3.11
N ILE A 56 -16.72 50.89 -3.24
CA ILE A 56 -17.19 49.65 -2.62
C ILE A 56 -17.06 49.72 -1.10
N ALA A 57 -15.93 50.25 -0.59
CA ALA A 57 -15.77 50.48 0.84
C ALA A 57 -16.79 51.48 1.41
N LYS A 58 -17.17 52.52 0.65
CA LYS A 58 -18.22 53.46 1.05
C LYS A 58 -19.61 52.83 1.00
N GLN A 59 -19.89 51.98 0.01
CA GLN A 59 -21.15 51.23 -0.09
C GLN A 59 -21.30 50.20 1.04
N GLU A 60 -20.20 49.58 1.49
CA GLU A 60 -20.20 48.70 2.68
C GLU A 60 -20.52 49.44 3.99
N VAL A 61 -20.27 50.76 4.07
CA VAL A 61 -20.49 51.58 5.26
C VAL A 61 -21.91 52.17 5.31
N VAL A 62 -22.61 52.25 4.18
CA VAL A 62 -23.98 52.82 4.11
C VAL A 62 -25.04 51.73 4.23
N GLN A 63 -25.11 51.10 5.39
CA GLN A 63 -26.37 50.74 6.03
C GLN A 63 -26.15 50.79 7.55
N PRO A 64 -26.49 51.90 8.26
CA PRO A 64 -26.95 51.69 9.63
C PRO A 64 -28.12 50.71 9.52
N PRO A 65 -28.18 49.65 10.33
CA PRO A 65 -29.34 48.79 10.29
C PRO A 65 -30.50 49.67 10.73
N GLU A 66 -31.38 50.06 9.80
CA GLU A 66 -32.78 50.22 10.13
C GLU A 66 -33.22 48.85 10.63
N LYS A 67 -33.00 48.60 11.92
CA LYS A 67 -33.66 47.53 12.62
C LYS A 67 -35.14 47.88 12.56
N LYS A 68 -35.82 47.42 11.51
CA LYS A 68 -37.16 46.85 11.69
C LYS A 68 -36.94 45.72 12.68
N VAL A 69 -37.04 46.03 13.97
CA VAL A 69 -37.07 45.03 15.04
C VAL A 69 -38.38 44.26 14.84
N LEU A 70 -38.39 43.33 13.90
CA LEU A 70 -39.45 42.34 13.80
C LEU A 70 -39.02 41.20 14.71
N GLY A 71 -39.70 41.11 15.85
CA GLY A 71 -39.41 40.13 16.89
C GLY A 71 -39.96 40.57 18.25
N LEU A 72 -39.80 39.70 19.25
CA LEU A 72 -40.31 39.88 20.62
C LEU A 72 -40.02 41.27 21.20
N GLY A 73 -38.88 41.86 20.86
CA GLY A 73 -38.48 43.21 21.29
C GLY A 73 -39.47 44.32 20.90
N ALA A 74 -40.03 44.31 19.70
CA ALA A 74 -41.02 45.33 19.30
C ALA A 74 -42.40 45.11 19.95
N VAL A 75 -42.74 43.86 20.28
CA VAL A 75 -43.95 43.55 21.06
C VAL A 75 -43.79 44.03 22.50
N ILE A 76 -42.61 43.81 23.09
CA ILE A 76 -42.25 44.30 24.42
C ILE A 76 -42.29 45.83 24.45
N ASP A 77 -41.64 46.52 23.51
CA ASP A 77 -41.65 47.98 23.46
C ASP A 77 -43.07 48.55 23.29
N LYS A 78 -43.90 47.93 22.45
CA LYS A 78 -45.28 48.37 22.21
C LYS A 78 -46.20 48.14 23.42
N VAL A 79 -46.04 47.02 24.12
CA VAL A 79 -46.78 46.74 25.38
C VAL A 79 -46.29 47.68 26.48
N LEU A 80 -44.99 47.93 26.55
CA LEU A 80 -44.41 48.81 27.56
C LEU A 80 -44.88 50.27 27.38
N LEU A 81 -44.96 50.75 26.13
CA LEU A 81 -45.49 52.09 25.82
C LEU A 81 -46.98 52.26 26.17
N SER A 82 -47.76 51.17 26.26
CA SER A 82 -49.20 51.20 26.53
C SER A 82 -49.60 51.21 28.01
N CYS A 83 -48.67 50.97 28.93
CA CYS A 83 -48.92 50.97 30.38
C CYS A 83 -48.18 52.15 31.05
N ALA A 84 -48.91 53.09 31.65
CA ALA A 84 -48.37 54.34 32.20
C ALA A 84 -47.15 54.15 33.15
N LEU A 85 -46.06 54.87 32.87
CA LEU A 85 -44.69 54.50 33.23
C LEU A 85 -44.10 55.23 34.46
N ARG A 86 -44.18 54.63 35.65
CA ARG A 86 -43.16 54.81 36.72
C ARG A 86 -42.47 53.50 37.11
N GLU A 87 -43.14 52.37 36.94
CA GLU A 87 -42.61 51.02 37.22
C GLU A 87 -41.69 50.47 36.10
N HIS A 88 -41.57 51.20 34.98
CA HIS A 88 -40.90 50.73 33.77
C HIS A 88 -39.39 50.67 33.81
N LYS A 89 -38.74 51.54 34.59
CA LYS A 89 -37.28 51.44 34.73
C LYS A 89 -36.91 50.15 35.45
N GLU A 90 -37.60 49.83 36.54
CA GLU A 90 -37.34 48.59 37.28
C GLU A 90 -37.74 47.35 36.50
N VAL A 91 -38.87 47.38 35.77
CA VAL A 91 -39.27 46.26 34.91
C VAL A 91 -38.31 46.07 33.74
N ALA A 92 -37.89 47.14 33.07
CA ALA A 92 -36.91 47.05 31.97
C ALA A 92 -35.53 46.61 32.46
N ILE A 93 -35.10 47.06 33.65
CA ILE A 93 -33.85 46.61 34.27
C ILE A 93 -33.94 45.12 34.63
N LYS A 94 -35.01 44.67 35.29
CA LYS A 94 -35.22 43.24 35.62
C LYS A 94 -35.32 42.37 34.38
N LEU A 95 -35.96 42.85 33.32
CA LEU A 95 -36.05 42.13 32.05
C LEU A 95 -34.68 42.04 31.37
N LYS A 96 -33.91 43.13 31.37
CA LYS A 96 -32.53 43.16 30.87
C LYS A 96 -31.65 42.18 31.65
N GLU A 97 -31.72 42.19 32.97
CA GLU A 97 -30.97 41.27 33.84
C GLU A 97 -31.34 39.81 33.54
N LYS A 98 -32.63 39.47 33.50
CA LYS A 98 -33.07 38.10 33.17
C LYS A 98 -32.71 37.66 31.75
N LEU A 99 -32.77 38.56 30.77
CA LEU A 99 -32.35 38.26 29.40
C LEU A 99 -30.83 38.07 29.34
N GLN A 100 -30.06 38.89 30.05
CA GLN A 100 -28.62 38.75 30.13
C GLN A 100 -28.25 37.42 30.80
N ASP A 101 -28.88 37.07 31.92
CA ASP A 101 -28.67 35.80 32.60
C ASP A 101 -28.99 34.60 31.70
N TYR A 102 -30.09 34.67 30.95
CA TYR A 102 -30.47 33.63 29.99
C TYR A 102 -29.47 33.52 28.85
N ILE A 103 -29.03 34.64 28.28
CA ILE A 103 -28.01 34.68 27.22
C ILE A 103 -26.70 34.11 27.74
N ASP A 104 -26.24 34.52 28.91
CA ASP A 104 -25.00 34.07 29.52
C ASP A 104 -25.06 32.57 29.85
N GLN A 105 -26.20 32.07 30.32
CA GLN A 105 -26.43 30.65 30.57
C GLN A 105 -26.43 29.84 29.26
N GLU A 106 -27.05 30.34 28.20
CA GLU A 106 -27.08 29.67 26.89
C GLU A 106 -25.68 29.67 26.23
N ILE A 107 -24.94 30.78 26.34
CA ILE A 107 -23.55 30.89 25.91
C ILE A 107 -22.69 29.89 26.69
N LYS A 108 -22.79 29.85 28.02
CA LYS A 108 -22.03 28.92 28.87
C LYS A 108 -22.28 27.46 28.51
N THR A 109 -23.55 27.12 28.24
CA THR A 109 -23.96 25.78 27.83
C THR A 109 -23.36 25.39 26.47
N LYS A 110 -23.41 26.31 25.49
CA LYS A 110 -22.81 26.09 24.17
C LYS A 110 -21.28 25.98 24.24
N ILE A 111 -20.62 26.83 25.04
CA ILE A 111 -19.17 26.77 25.27
C ILE A 111 -18.79 25.41 25.84
N HIS A 112 -19.45 24.95 26.90
CA HIS A 112 -19.17 23.63 27.48
C HIS A 112 -19.34 22.49 26.48
N LYS A 113 -20.36 22.56 25.61
CA LYS A 113 -20.58 21.57 24.56
C LYS A 113 -19.41 21.56 23.56
N TYR A 114 -18.99 22.72 23.07
CA TYR A 114 -17.89 22.81 22.11
C TYR A 114 -16.53 22.46 22.72
N GLU A 115 -16.27 22.81 23.98
CA GLU A 115 -15.06 22.39 24.69
C GLU A 115 -14.98 20.87 24.80
N HIS A 116 -16.11 20.22 25.09
CA HIS A 116 -16.19 18.77 25.14
C HIS A 116 -15.96 18.12 23.77
N GLU A 117 -16.53 18.67 22.70
CA GLU A 117 -16.29 18.21 21.33
C GLU A 117 -14.84 18.40 20.90
N ILE A 118 -14.23 19.55 21.21
CA ILE A 118 -12.81 19.82 20.96
C ILE A 118 -11.93 18.80 21.68
N LYS A 119 -12.23 18.48 22.95
CA LYS A 119 -11.47 17.49 23.71
C LYS A 119 -11.53 16.10 23.06
N LYS A 120 -12.72 15.68 22.59
CA LYS A 120 -12.88 14.40 21.86
C LYS A 120 -12.08 14.38 20.56
N ILE A 121 -12.09 15.47 19.80
CA ILE A 121 -11.34 15.58 18.55
C ILE A 121 -9.84 15.53 18.83
N ARG A 122 -9.35 16.24 19.86
CA ARG A 122 -7.93 16.20 20.25
C ARG A 122 -7.49 14.79 20.63
N GLN A 123 -8.24 14.11 21.50
CA GLN A 123 -7.95 12.72 21.87
C GLN A 123 -7.90 11.79 20.63
N ARG A 124 -8.84 11.95 19.70
CA ARG A 124 -8.85 11.17 18.46
C ARG A 124 -7.63 11.49 17.59
N ASN A 125 -7.20 12.75 17.54
CA ASN A 125 -6.00 13.15 16.82
C ASN A 125 -4.74 12.54 17.45
N ASP A 126 -4.61 12.60 18.78
CA ASP A 126 -3.48 11.98 19.50
C ASP A 126 -3.39 10.48 19.21
N HIS A 127 -4.52 9.77 19.19
CA HIS A 127 -4.57 8.35 18.82
C HIS A 127 -4.16 8.11 17.36
N LEU A 128 -4.56 8.99 16.44
CA LEU A 128 -4.16 8.89 15.03
C LEU A 128 -2.68 9.16 14.84
N GLU A 129 -2.10 10.13 15.56
CA GLU A 129 -0.67 10.42 15.53
C GLU A 129 0.14 9.22 16.02
N VAL A 130 -0.23 8.65 17.17
CA VAL A 130 0.43 7.44 17.70
C VAL A 130 0.37 6.28 16.69
N ASN A 131 -0.80 6.06 16.06
CA ASN A 131 -0.96 5.02 15.05
C ASN A 131 -0.15 5.29 13.78
N TYR A 132 -0.06 6.55 13.35
CA TYR A 132 0.72 6.97 12.20
C TYR A 132 2.20 6.71 12.43
N TYR A 133 2.76 7.20 13.55
CA TYR A 133 4.17 7.00 13.87
C TYR A 133 4.50 5.51 14.11
N GLY A 134 3.61 4.77 14.77
CA GLY A 134 3.77 3.33 14.96
C GLY A 134 3.72 2.53 13.65
N SER A 135 2.89 2.95 12.69
CA SER A 135 2.86 2.35 11.34
C SER A 135 4.10 2.71 10.54
N LYS A 136 4.51 3.98 10.58
CA LYS A 136 5.71 4.48 9.89
C LYS A 136 6.97 3.73 10.33
N ALA A 137 7.16 3.54 11.64
CA ALA A 137 8.30 2.78 12.16
C ALA A 137 8.32 1.33 11.66
N ARG A 138 7.15 0.66 11.63
CA ARG A 138 7.03 -0.71 11.08
C ARG A 138 7.34 -0.76 9.58
N PHE A 139 6.90 0.22 8.81
CA PHE A 139 7.25 0.30 7.39
C PHE A 139 8.75 0.51 7.18
N GLU A 140 9.38 1.37 7.97
CA GLU A 140 10.84 1.59 7.90
C GLU A 140 11.62 0.31 8.22
N GLN A 141 11.20 -0.44 9.24
CA GLN A 141 11.77 -1.76 9.56
C GLN A 141 11.63 -2.75 8.40
N LEU A 142 10.43 -2.88 7.83
CA LEU A 142 10.18 -3.75 6.66
C LEU A 142 11.06 -3.38 5.46
N ILE A 143 11.27 -2.08 5.22
CA ILE A 143 12.15 -1.62 4.14
C ILE A 143 13.60 -2.05 4.40
N GLN A 144 14.08 -1.93 5.65
CA GLN A 144 15.42 -2.36 6.02
C GLN A 144 15.59 -3.88 5.89
N GLU A 145 14.63 -4.67 6.39
CA GLU A 145 14.63 -6.13 6.25
C GLU A 145 14.62 -6.55 4.78
N HIS A 146 13.80 -5.92 3.95
CA HIS A 146 13.75 -6.22 2.52
C HIS A 146 15.09 -5.92 1.83
N LYS A 147 15.77 -4.81 2.18
CA LYS A 147 17.11 -4.50 1.66
C LYS A 147 18.12 -5.59 2.04
N LEU A 148 18.12 -6.00 3.31
CA LEU A 148 19.01 -7.04 3.82
C LEU A 148 18.76 -8.39 3.15
N LEU A 149 17.50 -8.78 2.98
CA LEU A 149 17.12 -10.00 2.25
C LEU A 149 17.55 -9.95 0.78
N LYS A 150 17.46 -8.79 0.14
CA LYS A 150 17.92 -8.59 -1.24
C LYS A 150 19.43 -8.78 -1.36
N GLU A 151 20.20 -8.24 -0.43
CA GLU A 151 21.66 -8.44 -0.37
C GLU A 151 22.03 -9.91 -0.13
N GLN A 152 21.35 -10.57 0.81
CA GLN A 152 21.55 -12.01 1.07
C GLN A 152 21.23 -12.87 -0.15
N ASN A 153 20.11 -12.59 -0.83
CA ASN A 153 19.74 -13.32 -2.04
C ASN A 153 20.78 -13.13 -3.15
N TYR A 154 21.28 -11.90 -3.33
CA TYR A 154 22.36 -11.62 -4.26
C TYR A 154 23.64 -12.41 -3.93
N MET A 155 24.03 -12.46 -2.65
CA MET A 155 25.18 -13.25 -2.19
C MET A 155 24.99 -14.76 -2.44
N LEU A 156 23.80 -15.29 -2.15
CA LEU A 156 23.48 -16.69 -2.41
C LEU A 156 23.50 -17.02 -3.91
N GLN A 157 23.01 -16.13 -4.77
CA GLN A 157 23.10 -16.29 -6.22
C GLN A 157 24.56 -16.33 -6.69
N GLN A 158 25.42 -15.45 -6.17
CA GLN A 158 26.85 -15.50 -6.48
C GLN A 158 27.50 -16.81 -6.00
N GLN A 159 27.18 -17.26 -4.79
CA GLN A 159 27.70 -18.53 -4.26
C GLN A 159 27.23 -19.73 -5.09
N LEU A 160 25.97 -19.73 -5.52
CA LEU A 160 25.41 -20.77 -6.38
C LEU A 160 26.10 -20.79 -7.75
N GLN A 161 26.32 -19.63 -8.37
CA GLN A 161 27.08 -19.54 -9.62
C GLN A 161 28.51 -20.08 -9.45
N LYS A 162 29.21 -19.70 -8.37
CA LYS A 162 30.55 -20.24 -8.07
C LYS A 162 30.52 -21.76 -7.90
N ALA A 163 29.54 -22.29 -7.14
CA ALA A 163 29.38 -23.73 -6.94
C ALA A 163 29.07 -24.47 -8.25
N GLN A 164 28.26 -23.89 -9.13
CA GLN A 164 27.98 -24.44 -10.46
C GLN A 164 29.23 -24.45 -11.34
N VAL A 165 30.01 -23.37 -11.36
CA VAL A 165 31.27 -23.30 -12.12
C VAL A 165 32.25 -24.36 -11.61
N VAL A 166 32.41 -24.50 -10.29
CA VAL A 166 33.28 -25.54 -9.69
C VAL A 166 32.78 -26.94 -10.01
N LYS A 167 31.47 -27.18 -9.94
CA LYS A 167 30.87 -28.46 -10.34
C LYS A 167 31.13 -28.76 -11.81
N ASN A 168 30.98 -27.78 -12.69
CA ASN A 168 31.24 -27.94 -14.12
C ASN A 168 32.73 -28.23 -14.37
N HIS A 169 33.66 -27.54 -13.70
CA HIS A 169 35.10 -27.83 -13.80
C HIS A 169 35.44 -29.24 -13.33
N ARG A 170 34.89 -29.66 -12.19
CA ARG A 170 35.05 -31.05 -11.69
C ARG A 170 34.46 -32.07 -12.65
N VAL A 171 33.30 -31.79 -13.27
CA VAL A 171 32.73 -32.66 -14.30
C VAL A 171 33.65 -32.72 -15.51
N THR A 172 34.24 -31.61 -15.96
CA THR A 172 35.20 -31.60 -17.08
C THR A 172 36.47 -32.40 -16.76
N GLU A 173 37.02 -32.25 -15.56
CA GLU A 173 38.19 -33.01 -15.09
C GLU A 173 37.89 -34.50 -14.89
N GLU A 174 36.74 -34.85 -14.31
CA GLU A 174 36.25 -36.23 -14.19
C GLU A 174 35.95 -36.84 -15.57
N SER A 175 35.48 -36.04 -16.54
CA SER A 175 35.24 -36.49 -17.93
C SER A 175 36.55 -36.78 -18.66
N GLN A 176 37.63 -36.03 -18.36
CA GLN A 176 38.96 -36.26 -18.92
C GLN A 176 39.69 -37.44 -18.24
N GLN A 177 39.32 -37.82 -17.01
CA GLN A 177 39.89 -38.97 -16.29
C GLN A 177 39.03 -40.25 -16.32
N GLN A 178 37.82 -40.22 -16.89
CA GLN A 178 36.97 -41.40 -17.00
C GLN A 178 37.47 -42.34 -18.11
N LYS A 179 38.35 -43.27 -17.73
CA LYS A 179 38.39 -44.62 -18.32
C LYS A 179 36.96 -45.20 -18.29
N PRO A 180 36.57 -46.02 -19.29
CA PRO A 180 35.22 -46.56 -19.39
C PRO A 180 34.88 -47.33 -18.10
N ALA A 181 34.04 -46.73 -17.25
CA ALA A 181 33.54 -47.38 -16.07
C ALA A 181 32.68 -48.56 -16.52
N GLN A 182 32.96 -49.75 -15.98
CA GLN A 182 32.08 -50.90 -16.13
C GLN A 182 30.67 -50.47 -15.77
N VAL A 183 29.74 -50.60 -16.71
CA VAL A 183 28.35 -50.22 -16.51
C VAL A 183 27.80 -51.12 -15.40
N ARG A 184 27.34 -50.50 -14.30
CA ARG A 184 26.86 -51.23 -13.12
C ARG A 184 25.52 -51.87 -13.41
N ASP A 185 25.21 -52.97 -12.73
CA ASP A 185 23.90 -53.61 -12.84
C ASP A 185 22.77 -52.69 -12.30
N TYR A 186 21.56 -52.83 -12.84
CA TYR A 186 20.41 -51.96 -12.53
C TYR A 186 20.04 -52.00 -11.04
N GLN A 187 20.21 -53.14 -10.36
CA GLN A 187 19.98 -53.27 -8.92
C GLN A 187 20.97 -52.42 -8.11
N THR A 188 22.23 -52.40 -8.54
CA THR A 188 23.28 -51.59 -7.90
C THR A 188 23.03 -50.11 -8.14
N GLN A 189 22.59 -49.73 -9.35
CA GLN A 189 22.21 -48.35 -9.65
C GLN A 189 21.03 -47.86 -8.79
N ILE A 190 19.98 -48.68 -8.60
CA ILE A 190 18.82 -48.33 -7.76
C ILE A 190 19.23 -48.14 -6.30
N ASN A 191 20.04 -49.05 -5.76
CA ASN A 191 20.51 -48.96 -4.38
C ASN A 191 21.38 -47.72 -4.12
N LEU A 192 22.19 -47.32 -5.10
CA LEU A 192 23.02 -46.11 -5.02
C LEU A 192 22.19 -44.82 -5.06
N LEU A 193 21.11 -44.78 -5.85
CA LEU A 193 20.25 -43.60 -5.94
C LEU A 193 19.39 -43.40 -4.68
N ASN A 194 19.07 -44.49 -3.96
CA ASN A 194 18.30 -44.50 -2.71
C ASN A 194 17.10 -43.53 -2.69
N ALA A 195 16.38 -43.45 -3.81
CA ALA A 195 15.23 -42.58 -3.97
C ALA A 195 13.94 -43.40 -4.10
N GLU A 196 12.80 -42.78 -3.76
CA GLU A 196 11.47 -43.38 -3.92
C GLU A 196 11.01 -43.39 -5.39
N LEU A 197 11.40 -42.37 -6.15
CA LEU A 197 11.16 -42.23 -7.58
C LEU A 197 12.51 -42.23 -8.32
N CYS A 198 12.90 -43.38 -8.87
CA CYS A 198 14.15 -43.47 -9.63
C CYS A 198 14.00 -44.27 -10.91
N ALA A 199 14.80 -43.88 -11.91
CA ALA A 199 14.89 -44.55 -13.20
C ALA A 199 16.36 -44.87 -13.51
N VAL A 200 16.62 -46.13 -13.83
CA VAL A 200 17.95 -46.66 -14.11
C VAL A 200 17.96 -47.38 -15.46
N TYR A 201 19.15 -47.63 -16.01
CA TYR A 201 19.29 -48.33 -17.28
C TYR A 201 19.83 -49.74 -17.07
N ASP A 202 19.08 -50.74 -17.55
CA ASP A 202 19.52 -52.13 -17.63
C ASP A 202 20.19 -52.37 -18.99
N VAL A 203 21.50 -52.63 -18.97
CA VAL A 203 22.29 -52.90 -20.18
C VAL A 203 21.97 -54.26 -20.78
N GLN A 204 21.67 -55.27 -19.95
CA GLN A 204 21.45 -56.63 -20.42
C GLN A 204 20.14 -56.73 -21.19
N LYS A 205 19.10 -56.07 -20.71
CA LYS A 205 17.78 -56.04 -21.33
C LYS A 205 17.55 -54.83 -22.26
N GLN A 206 18.52 -53.90 -22.30
CA GLN A 206 18.41 -52.63 -23.03
C GLN A 206 17.11 -51.87 -22.69
N SER A 207 16.80 -51.79 -21.40
CA SER A 207 15.52 -51.29 -20.92
C SER A 207 15.67 -50.32 -19.76
N ILE A 208 14.69 -49.44 -19.59
CA ILE A 208 14.64 -48.53 -18.46
C ILE A 208 13.92 -49.24 -17.31
N VAL A 209 14.58 -49.34 -16.16
CA VAL A 209 13.97 -49.86 -14.94
C VAL A 209 13.52 -48.70 -14.07
N VAL A 210 12.22 -48.64 -13.80
CA VAL A 210 11.59 -47.55 -13.04
C VAL A 210 11.04 -48.07 -11.73
N LYS A 211 11.54 -47.49 -10.63
CA LYS A 211 11.02 -47.66 -9.28
C LYS A 211 10.11 -46.49 -8.95
N MET A 212 8.87 -46.79 -8.59
CA MET A 212 7.90 -45.80 -8.12
C MET A 212 6.98 -46.41 -7.05
N PRO A 213 6.43 -45.58 -6.14
CA PRO A 213 5.50 -46.06 -5.12
C PRO A 213 4.17 -46.53 -5.75
N PRO A 214 3.43 -47.43 -5.08
CA PRO A 214 2.11 -47.86 -5.53
C PRO A 214 1.14 -46.66 -5.60
N LYS A 215 0.26 -46.64 -6.60
CA LYS A 215 -0.71 -45.54 -6.88
C LYS A 215 -0.06 -44.24 -7.36
N HIS A 216 1.14 -44.29 -7.93
CA HIS A 216 1.78 -43.11 -8.51
C HIS A 216 0.98 -42.59 -9.72
N LYS A 217 1.00 -41.26 -9.97
CA LYS A 217 0.20 -40.62 -11.03
C LYS A 217 0.47 -41.17 -12.43
N LEU A 218 1.68 -41.65 -12.67
CA LEU A 218 2.09 -42.24 -13.95
C LEU A 218 1.76 -43.73 -14.10
N GLU A 219 1.27 -44.41 -13.07
CA GLU A 219 0.98 -45.85 -13.13
C GLU A 219 -0.01 -46.19 -14.25
N ARG A 220 -1.03 -45.34 -14.46
CA ARG A 220 -1.99 -45.48 -15.57
C ARG A 220 -1.35 -45.30 -16.95
N GLU A 221 -0.35 -44.45 -17.07
CA GLU A 221 0.37 -44.23 -18.33
C GLU A 221 1.31 -45.40 -18.64
N PHE A 222 1.89 -46.01 -17.62
CA PHE A 222 2.72 -47.21 -17.73
C PHE A 222 1.86 -48.43 -18.08
N GLN A 223 0.67 -48.56 -17.51
CA GLN A 223 -0.29 -49.61 -17.91
C GLN A 223 -0.76 -49.48 -19.37
N LYS A 224 -0.83 -48.24 -19.90
CA LYS A 224 -1.14 -48.01 -21.32
C LYS A 224 0.02 -48.36 -22.25
N GLY A 225 1.26 -48.36 -21.75
CA GLY A 225 2.46 -48.74 -22.51
C GLY A 225 2.60 -47.99 -23.83
N ILE A 226 2.72 -48.74 -24.93
CA ILE A 226 2.85 -48.23 -26.30
C ILE A 226 1.65 -47.35 -26.70
N ASN A 227 0.46 -47.62 -26.16
CA ASN A 227 -0.76 -46.87 -26.46
C ASN A 227 -0.82 -45.51 -25.74
N SER A 228 0.15 -45.20 -24.86
CA SER A 228 0.27 -43.87 -24.26
C SER A 228 0.94 -42.90 -25.23
N ILE A 229 0.25 -41.80 -25.52
CA ILE A 229 0.78 -40.66 -26.31
C ILE A 229 2.08 -40.11 -25.69
N TYR A 230 2.20 -40.20 -24.36
CA TYR A 230 3.26 -39.59 -23.58
C TYR A 230 4.43 -40.54 -23.28
N LEU A 231 4.17 -41.83 -23.00
CA LEU A 231 5.22 -42.78 -22.63
C LEU A 231 5.93 -43.37 -23.85
N ARG A 232 5.18 -43.81 -24.88
CA ARG A 232 5.70 -44.42 -26.12
C ARG A 232 6.80 -45.47 -25.89
N ALA A 233 6.60 -46.34 -24.92
CA ALA A 233 7.52 -47.43 -24.61
C ALA A 233 6.69 -48.67 -24.24
N ASN A 234 7.24 -49.86 -24.50
CA ASN A 234 6.63 -51.10 -24.05
C ASN A 234 6.88 -51.26 -22.56
N ALA A 235 5.83 -51.24 -21.75
CA ALA A 235 5.93 -51.22 -20.30
C ALA A 235 5.46 -52.54 -19.71
N VAL A 236 6.36 -53.22 -19.00
CA VAL A 236 6.09 -54.50 -18.33
C VAL A 236 6.35 -54.32 -16.83
N TYR A 237 5.35 -54.64 -16.01
CA TYR A 237 5.53 -54.67 -14.56
C TYR A 237 6.05 -56.03 -14.11
N ASP A 238 7.19 -56.04 -13.43
CA ASP A 238 7.72 -57.25 -12.81
C ASP A 238 7.26 -57.35 -11.35
N PHE A 239 6.44 -58.35 -11.07
CA PHE A 239 5.89 -58.58 -9.74
C PHE A 239 6.93 -59.07 -8.72
N ALA A 240 8.05 -59.66 -9.16
CA ALA A 240 9.09 -60.13 -8.26
C ALA A 240 9.94 -58.97 -7.72
N THR A 241 10.37 -58.08 -8.60
CA THR A 241 11.19 -56.91 -8.23
C THR A 241 10.37 -55.67 -7.87
N LYS A 242 9.06 -55.67 -8.19
CA LYS A 242 8.13 -54.55 -8.04
C LYS A 242 8.54 -53.30 -8.84
N PHE A 243 9.24 -53.50 -9.97
CA PHE A 243 9.67 -52.43 -10.86
C PHE A 243 8.98 -52.50 -12.22
N TRP A 244 8.96 -51.37 -12.89
CA TRP A 244 8.51 -51.27 -14.28
C TRP A 244 9.71 -51.32 -15.21
N PHE A 245 9.64 -52.19 -16.21
CA PHE A 245 10.61 -52.28 -17.30
C PHE A 245 10.01 -51.61 -18.53
N LEU A 246 10.74 -50.64 -19.09
CA LEU A 246 10.36 -49.94 -20.32
C LEU A 246 11.33 -50.32 -21.44
N ASP A 247 10.84 -51.09 -22.39
CA ASP A 247 11.57 -51.50 -23.60
C ASP A 247 11.16 -50.61 -24.79
N GLN A 248 11.98 -50.59 -25.84
CA GLN A 248 11.70 -49.85 -27.10
C GLN A 248 11.35 -48.38 -26.85
N PHE A 249 12.06 -47.76 -25.91
CA PHE A 249 11.79 -46.38 -25.48
C PHE A 249 12.42 -45.35 -26.42
N GLU A 250 11.78 -44.19 -26.53
CA GLU A 250 12.32 -43.03 -27.23
C GLU A 250 12.94 -42.03 -26.24
N ALA A 251 13.69 -41.04 -26.73
CA ALA A 251 14.16 -39.92 -25.90
C ALA A 251 12.99 -39.20 -25.17
N LYS A 252 11.78 -39.22 -25.76
CA LYS A 252 10.56 -38.68 -25.15
C LYS A 252 10.17 -39.41 -23.86
N THR A 253 10.38 -40.73 -23.79
CA THR A 253 10.10 -41.55 -22.61
C THR A 253 10.97 -41.10 -21.43
N ILE A 254 12.27 -40.87 -21.66
CA ILE A 254 13.17 -40.38 -20.62
C ILE A 254 12.82 -38.93 -20.22
N ASN A 255 12.49 -38.07 -21.18
CA ASN A 255 12.05 -36.70 -20.91
C ASN A 255 10.76 -36.65 -20.07
N LEU A 256 9.84 -37.61 -20.25
CA LEU A 256 8.64 -37.73 -19.41
C LEU A 256 9.04 -38.02 -17.94
N LEU A 257 10.01 -38.90 -17.71
CA LEU A 257 10.51 -39.22 -16.37
C LEU A 257 11.17 -38.00 -15.72
N VAL A 258 12.00 -37.25 -16.46
CA VAL A 258 12.61 -36.00 -15.98
C VAL A 258 11.55 -34.99 -15.55
N ARG A 259 10.53 -34.76 -16.40
CA ARG A 259 9.44 -33.80 -16.13
C ARG A 259 8.61 -34.16 -14.90
N ASN A 260 8.57 -35.44 -14.54
CA ASN A 260 7.87 -35.95 -13.37
C ASN A 260 8.79 -36.17 -12.16
N ASN A 261 9.96 -35.50 -12.13
CA ASN A 261 10.89 -35.49 -11.02
C ASN A 261 11.48 -36.87 -10.63
N PHE A 262 11.64 -37.78 -11.60
CA PHE A 262 12.39 -39.01 -11.36
C PHE A 262 13.88 -38.73 -11.23
N VAL A 263 14.53 -39.35 -10.24
CA VAL A 263 15.99 -39.34 -10.12
C VAL A 263 16.56 -40.33 -11.14
N ILE A 264 17.40 -39.84 -12.06
CA ILE A 264 17.92 -40.60 -13.19
C ILE A 264 19.38 -40.99 -12.93
N SER A 265 19.72 -42.27 -13.16
CA SER A 265 21.11 -42.76 -13.10
C SER A 265 22.03 -42.09 -14.12
N LYS A 266 23.34 -42.06 -13.85
CA LYS A 266 24.34 -41.52 -14.80
C LYS A 266 24.34 -42.32 -16.11
N GLU A 267 24.12 -43.62 -16.01
CA GLU A 267 24.03 -44.58 -17.09
C GLU A 267 22.83 -44.28 -18.01
N LEU A 268 21.65 -44.03 -17.43
CA LEU A 268 20.46 -43.64 -18.21
C LEU A 268 20.59 -42.23 -18.81
N ALA A 269 21.24 -41.29 -18.10
CA ALA A 269 21.55 -39.96 -18.64
C ALA A 269 22.50 -40.03 -19.85
N TYR A 270 23.47 -40.95 -19.83
CA TYR A 270 24.35 -41.19 -20.97
C TYR A 270 23.60 -41.77 -22.18
N VAL A 271 22.66 -42.69 -21.96
CA VAL A 271 21.78 -43.21 -23.03
C VAL A 271 20.92 -42.09 -23.63
N LEU A 272 20.39 -41.17 -22.82
CA LEU A 272 19.63 -40.02 -23.32
C LEU A 272 20.47 -39.14 -24.26
N GLN A 273 21.73 -38.85 -23.89
CA GLN A 273 22.63 -38.06 -24.73
C GLN A 273 22.88 -38.72 -26.09
N LYS A 274 23.01 -40.06 -26.12
CA LYS A 274 23.16 -40.83 -27.36
C LYS A 274 21.91 -40.88 -28.24
N LEU A 275 20.72 -40.79 -27.65
CA LEU A 275 19.46 -40.79 -28.39
C LEU A 275 19.05 -39.40 -28.91
N GLN A 276 19.69 -38.33 -28.42
CA GLN A 276 19.43 -36.95 -28.82
C GLN A 276 20.45 -36.38 -29.82
N GLY A 277 21.62 -37.01 -29.94
CA GLY A 277 22.64 -36.70 -30.96
C GLY A 277 22.46 -37.56 -32.20
#